data_AF-A0A4Q7YZS9-F1
#
_entry.id   AF-A0A4Q7YZS9-F1
#
_cell.length_a   1.000
_cell.length_b   1.000
_cell.length_c   1.000
_cell.angle_alpha   90.00
_cell.angle_beta   90.00
_cell.angle_gamma   90.00
#
_symmetry.space_group_name_H-M   'P 1'
#
loop_
_entity.id
_entity.type
_entity.pdbx_description
1 polymer ?
#
loop_
_entity_poly.entity_id
_entity_poly.type
_entity_poly.pdbx_seq_one_letter_code
_entity_poly.pdbx_strand_id
1 'polypeptide(L)'
;MTTSRDDGNMIDDLARFDLTQEIADSRSKKPWTAGHFAKTLFKKADFRTVLITMERGSRMKEHHTDGTISVQVLEGEIRFTAQGKTHDLPQGSLMTLSASIPHEVEAAKDAAFLLTIAWPSNQELLEMKHRGYGT
;
A
#
# COMPACT_ATOMS: atom_id res chain seq x y z
N MET A 1 3.11 15.81 14.06
CA MET A 1 1.81 15.20 14.44
C MET A 1 0.80 15.66 13.41
N THR A 2 0.01 14.73 12.87
CA THR A 2 -1.13 15.05 12.01
C THR A 2 -2.42 14.87 12.81
N THR A 3 -3.33 15.80 12.66
CA THR A 3 -4.68 15.75 13.22
C THR A 3 -5.62 15.06 12.23
N SER A 4 -6.53 14.22 12.72
CA SER A 4 -7.48 13.49 11.89
C SER A 4 -8.92 13.70 12.36
N ARG A 5 -9.86 13.67 11.41
CA ARG A 5 -11.29 13.57 11.66
C ARG A 5 -11.66 12.15 12.10
N ASP A 6 -12.89 11.95 12.53
CA ASP A 6 -13.42 10.64 12.97
C ASP A 6 -13.36 9.57 11.86
N ASP A 7 -13.46 9.98 10.59
CA ASP A 7 -13.32 9.09 9.43
C ASP A 7 -11.85 8.73 9.11
N GLY A 8 -10.90 9.25 9.88
CA GLY A 8 -9.46 9.09 9.72
C GLY A 8 -8.83 9.96 8.62
N ASN A 9 -9.60 10.78 7.90
CA ASN A 9 -9.03 11.77 7.00
C ASN A 9 -8.26 12.82 7.80
N MET A 10 -7.07 13.16 7.33
CA MET A 10 -6.25 14.17 7.99
C MET A 10 -6.79 15.56 7.72
N ILE A 11 -6.86 16.36 8.77
CA ILE A 11 -7.25 17.77 8.70
C ILE A 11 -6.11 18.56 8.07
N ASP A 12 -4.87 18.29 8.50
CA ASP A 12 -3.68 18.93 7.95
C ASP A 12 -3.53 18.61 6.45
N ASP A 13 -3.23 19.63 5.65
CA ASP A 13 -3.01 19.48 4.20
C ASP A 13 -1.56 19.15 3.86
N LEU A 14 -0.67 19.20 4.84
CA LEU A 14 0.75 18.89 4.69
C LEU A 14 1.22 17.98 5.82
N ALA A 15 2.00 16.97 5.46
CA ALA A 15 2.70 16.13 6.41
C ALA A 15 4.07 15.73 5.85
N ARG A 16 5.05 15.57 6.76
CA ARG A 16 6.38 15.04 6.46
C ARG A 16 6.64 13.83 7.35
N PHE A 17 7.21 12.79 6.75
CA PHE A 17 7.59 11.56 7.44
C PHE A 17 9.06 11.25 7.18
N ASP A 18 9.74 10.73 8.19
CA ASP A 18 11.04 10.07 8.03
C ASP A 18 10.79 8.56 7.90
N LEU A 19 10.91 8.03 6.69
CA LEU A 19 10.58 6.63 6.42
C LEU A 19 11.50 5.66 7.17
N THR A 20 12.76 6.03 7.41
CA THR A 20 13.71 5.21 8.18
C THR A 20 13.24 5.07 9.63
N GLN A 21 12.83 6.20 10.23
CA GLN A 21 12.27 6.18 11.59
C GLN A 21 10.95 5.40 11.64
N GLU A 22 10.07 5.59 10.65
CA GLU A 22 8.77 4.90 10.60
C GLU A 22 8.91 3.37 10.47
N ILE A 23 9.91 2.91 9.70
CA ILE A 23 10.26 1.50 9.61
C ILE A 23 10.76 0.99 10.96
N ALA A 24 11.68 1.70 11.62
CA ALA A 24 12.17 1.34 12.96
C ALA A 24 11.04 1.26 13.99
N ASP A 25 10.14 2.24 13.99
CA ASP A 25 8.96 2.29 14.86
C ASP A 25 7.96 1.18 14.58
N SER A 26 7.85 0.70 13.34
CA SER A 26 7.02 -0.47 13.05
C SER A 26 7.63 -1.72 13.68
N ARG A 27 8.96 -1.90 13.54
CA ARG A 27 9.70 -3.09 14.01
C ARG A 27 9.67 -3.22 15.53
N SER A 28 9.65 -2.11 16.26
CA SER A 28 9.53 -2.12 17.73
C SER A 28 8.17 -2.60 18.23
N LYS A 29 7.14 -2.66 17.36
CA LYS A 29 5.80 -3.18 17.67
C LYS A 29 5.65 -4.68 17.44
N LYS A 30 6.72 -5.40 17.13
CA LYS A 30 6.70 -6.85 17.01
C LYS A 30 6.39 -7.52 18.36
N PRO A 31 5.83 -8.75 18.36
CA PRO A 31 5.45 -9.54 17.19
C PRO A 31 4.19 -9.01 16.51
N TRP A 32 4.10 -9.17 15.19
CA TRP A 32 2.87 -8.87 14.45
C TRP A 32 2.12 -10.16 14.17
N THR A 33 0.89 -10.28 14.69
CA THR A 33 0.09 -11.51 14.54
C THR A 33 -0.12 -11.94 13.09
N ALA A 34 -0.20 -10.99 12.16
CA ALA A 34 -0.39 -11.25 10.74
C ALA A 34 0.94 -11.42 9.94
N GLY A 35 2.09 -11.41 10.62
CA GLY A 35 3.42 -11.38 9.99
C GLY A 35 3.77 -10.06 9.31
N HIS A 36 2.88 -9.06 9.38
CA HIS A 36 3.08 -7.72 8.82
C HIS A 36 2.42 -6.64 9.68
N PHE A 37 2.90 -5.40 9.52
CA PHE A 37 2.37 -4.20 10.14
C PHE A 37 2.12 -3.13 9.08
N ALA A 38 0.97 -2.47 9.15
CA ALA A 38 0.60 -1.40 8.23
C ALA A 38 0.32 -0.11 9.01
N LYS A 39 1.02 0.97 8.65
CA LYS A 39 0.80 2.32 9.17
C LYS A 39 0.31 3.22 8.06
N THR A 40 -0.89 3.78 8.21
CA THR A 40 -1.33 4.89 7.35
C THR A 40 -0.50 6.11 7.70
N LEU A 41 0.29 6.60 6.74
CA LEU A 41 1.09 7.81 6.89
C LEU A 41 0.28 9.05 6.56
N PHE A 42 -0.43 9.05 5.43
CA PHE A 42 -1.27 10.18 5.03
C PHE A 42 -2.58 9.69 4.45
N LYS A 43 -3.68 10.38 4.75
CA LYS A 43 -5.02 10.02 4.28
C LYS A 43 -5.85 11.25 3.99
N LYS A 44 -6.30 11.35 2.74
CA LYS A 44 -7.33 12.24 2.23
C LYS A 44 -8.39 11.39 1.50
N ALA A 45 -9.45 12.03 1.03
CA ALA A 45 -10.53 11.34 0.33
C ALA A 45 -10.07 10.74 -1.02
N ASP A 46 -9.14 11.41 -1.69
CA ASP A 46 -8.59 11.10 -3.00
C ASP A 46 -7.23 10.39 -2.95
N PHE A 47 -6.56 10.39 -1.80
CA PHE A 47 -5.17 9.96 -1.70
C PHE A 47 -4.85 9.29 -0.37
N ARG A 48 -4.06 8.21 -0.42
CA ARG A 48 -3.52 7.56 0.78
C ARG A 48 -2.12 7.03 0.55
N THR A 49 -1.29 7.19 1.57
CA THR A 49 0.03 6.56 1.65
C THR A 49 0.08 5.69 2.90
N VAL A 50 0.50 4.43 2.73
CA VAL A 50 0.61 3.43 3.79
C VAL A 50 2.02 2.85 3.76
N LEU A 51 2.71 2.86 4.90
CA LEU A 51 3.93 2.07 5.08
C LEU A 51 3.54 0.67 5.53
N ILE A 52 4.03 -0.34 4.82
CA ILE A 52 3.83 -1.75 5.16
C ILE A 52 5.20 -2.37 5.44
N THR A 53 5.33 -3.03 6.58
CA THR A 53 6.50 -3.83 6.93
C THR A 53 6.09 -5.28 7.13
N MET A 54 6.88 -6.19 6.59
CA MET A 54 6.55 -7.61 6.50
C MET A 54 7.74 -8.47 6.97
N GLU A 55 7.44 -9.54 7.69
CA GLU A 55 8.40 -10.59 8.01
C GLU A 55 8.51 -11.56 6.83
N ARG A 56 9.71 -12.10 6.60
CA ARG A 56 9.94 -13.12 5.58
C ARG A 56 8.89 -14.24 5.65
N GLY A 57 8.35 -14.60 4.49
CA GLY A 57 7.34 -15.64 4.33
C GLY A 57 5.92 -15.21 4.71
N SER A 58 5.73 -14.00 5.27
CA SER A 58 4.39 -13.44 5.46
C SER A 58 3.78 -13.04 4.11
N ARG A 59 2.45 -13.08 4.05
CA ARG A 59 1.69 -12.87 2.82
C ARG A 59 0.46 -12.02 3.07
N MET A 60 0.28 -11.03 2.23
CA MET A 60 -0.99 -10.33 2.03
C MET A 60 -1.69 -11.04 0.87
N LYS A 61 -2.68 -11.89 1.19
CA LYS A 61 -3.44 -12.69 0.21
C LYS A 61 -4.05 -11.80 -0.87
N GLU A 62 -4.40 -12.42 -2.00
CA GLU A 62 -5.05 -11.73 -3.11
C GLU A 62 -6.19 -10.80 -2.65
N HIS A 63 -6.10 -9.54 -3.07
CA HIS A 63 -7.07 -8.49 -2.82
C HIS A 63 -7.02 -7.45 -3.94
N HIS A 64 -7.90 -6.45 -3.89
CA HIS A 64 -7.88 -5.33 -4.82
C HIS A 64 -8.17 -4.02 -4.08
N THR A 65 -7.92 -2.90 -4.76
CA THR A 65 -8.29 -1.56 -4.32
C THR A 65 -8.95 -0.83 -5.48
N ASP A 66 -9.99 -0.05 -5.20
CA ASP A 66 -10.74 0.70 -6.22
C ASP A 66 -9.98 1.91 -6.80
N GLY A 67 -8.81 2.22 -6.26
CA GLY A 67 -7.91 3.27 -6.74
C GLY A 67 -6.73 2.71 -7.51
N THR A 68 -6.11 3.55 -8.34
CA THR A 68 -4.79 3.26 -8.93
C THR A 68 -3.75 3.23 -7.83
N ILE A 69 -2.85 2.25 -7.87
CA ILE A 69 -1.85 2.06 -6.82
C ILE A 69 -0.42 2.11 -7.34
N SER A 70 0.50 2.50 -6.44
CA SER A 70 1.92 2.23 -6.58
C SER A 70 2.45 1.49 -5.35
N VAL A 71 3.42 0.60 -5.58
CA VAL A 71 4.14 -0.16 -4.56
C VAL A 71 5.63 0.12 -4.74
N GLN A 72 6.24 0.81 -3.78
CA GLN A 72 7.66 1.16 -3.79
C GLN A 72 8.41 0.42 -2.68
N VAL A 73 9.33 -0.46 -3.05
CA VAL A 73 10.11 -1.25 -2.08
C VAL A 73 11.24 -0.41 -1.51
N LEU A 74 11.22 -0.17 -0.19
CA LEU A 74 12.19 0.66 0.52
C LEU A 74 13.34 -0.17 1.11
N GLU A 75 13.02 -1.35 1.66
CA GLU A 75 13.99 -2.29 2.21
C GLU A 75 13.56 -3.72 1.88
N GLY A 76 14.53 -4.62 1.72
CA GLY A 76 14.27 -6.04 1.52
C GLY A 76 13.82 -6.38 0.10
N GLU A 77 12.91 -7.34 0.00
CA GLU A 77 12.44 -7.89 -1.28
C GLU A 77 11.06 -8.52 -1.11
N ILE A 78 10.15 -8.21 -2.03
CA ILE A 78 8.80 -8.78 -2.08
C ILE A 78 8.58 -9.51 -3.40
N ARG A 79 7.72 -10.52 -3.39
CA ARG A 79 7.08 -11.09 -4.57
C ARG A 79 5.73 -10.46 -4.73
N PHE A 80 5.50 -9.88 -5.91
CA PHE A 80 4.25 -9.24 -6.25
C PHE A 80 3.58 -10.00 -7.38
N THR A 81 2.38 -10.54 -7.13
CA THR A 81 1.62 -11.30 -8.12
C THR A 81 0.42 -10.48 -8.59
N ALA A 82 0.29 -10.26 -9.89
CA ALA A 82 -0.88 -9.64 -10.51
C ALA A 82 -1.05 -10.13 -11.96
N GLN A 83 -2.29 -10.18 -12.43
CA GLN A 83 -2.62 -10.64 -13.79
C GLN A 83 -1.98 -12.01 -14.15
N GLY A 84 -1.95 -12.93 -13.18
CA GLY A 84 -1.37 -14.27 -13.36
C GLY A 84 0.16 -14.31 -13.48
N LYS A 85 0.87 -13.20 -13.23
CA LYS A 85 2.33 -13.13 -13.26
C LYS A 85 2.88 -12.73 -11.89
N THR A 86 3.97 -13.37 -11.50
CA THR A 86 4.72 -13.04 -10.28
C THR A 86 6.00 -12.31 -10.65
N HIS A 87 6.28 -11.24 -9.92
CA HIS A 87 7.44 -10.37 -10.10
C HIS A 87 8.23 -10.29 -8.78
N ASP A 88 9.51 -10.62 -8.81
CA ASP A 88 10.42 -10.34 -7.69
C ASP A 88 10.80 -8.84 -7.73
N LEU A 89 10.52 -8.14 -6.65
CA LEU A 89 10.75 -6.69 -6.50
C LEU A 89 11.78 -6.47 -5.38
N PRO A 90 13.08 -6.36 -5.71
CA PRO A 90 14.10 -5.97 -4.74
C PRO A 90 13.94 -4.51 -4.31
N GLN A 91 14.63 -4.13 -3.23
CA GLN A 91 14.77 -2.74 -2.79
C GLN A 91 15.05 -1.77 -3.96
N GLY A 92 14.33 -0.65 -3.97
CA GLY A 92 14.38 0.36 -5.04
C GLY A 92 13.40 0.11 -6.18
N SER A 93 12.71 -1.03 -6.20
CA SER A 93 11.70 -1.32 -7.23
C SER A 93 10.41 -0.51 -7.02
N LEU A 94 9.76 -0.18 -8.14
CA LEU A 94 8.44 0.44 -8.18
C LEU A 94 7.53 -0.40 -9.10
N MET A 95 6.38 -0.81 -8.58
CA MET A 95 5.30 -1.45 -9.34
C MET A 95 4.06 -0.55 -9.31
N THR A 96 3.30 -0.49 -10.41
CA THR A 96 2.06 0.29 -10.49
C THR A 96 0.94 -0.53 -11.11
N LEU A 97 -0.28 -0.34 -10.62
CA LEU A 97 -1.47 -1.04 -11.10
C LEU A 97 -2.61 -0.04 -11.26
N SER A 98 -3.35 -0.17 -12.36
CA SER A 98 -4.64 0.48 -12.52
C SER A 98 -5.63 0.00 -11.45
N ALA A 99 -6.68 0.79 -11.26
CA ALA A 99 -7.77 0.47 -10.32
C ALA A 99 -8.33 -0.96 -10.51
N SER A 100 -8.69 -1.56 -9.38
CA SER A 100 -9.39 -2.85 -9.29
C SER A 100 -8.65 -4.07 -9.86
N ILE A 101 -7.35 -3.97 -10.18
CA ILE A 101 -6.55 -5.15 -10.55
C ILE A 101 -6.25 -5.98 -9.29
N PRO A 102 -6.70 -7.25 -9.22
CA PRO A 102 -6.36 -8.13 -8.11
C PRO A 102 -4.86 -8.37 -8.04
N HIS A 103 -4.33 -8.34 -6.82
CA HIS A 103 -2.92 -8.52 -6.57
C HIS A 103 -2.65 -9.12 -5.20
N GLU A 104 -1.46 -9.68 -5.07
CA GLU A 104 -0.98 -10.33 -3.87
C GLU A 104 0.48 -9.96 -3.60
N VAL A 105 0.85 -9.89 -2.33
CA VAL A 105 2.22 -9.59 -1.90
C VAL A 105 2.71 -10.65 -0.93
N GLU A 106 3.89 -11.20 -1.20
CA GLU A 106 4.63 -12.08 -0.29
C GLU A 106 6.01 -11.47 0.00
N ALA A 107 6.46 -11.55 1.25
CA ALA A 107 7.79 -11.09 1.63
C ALA A 107 8.84 -12.17 1.39
N ALA A 108 9.63 -12.06 0.32
CA ALA A 108 10.73 -12.98 0.04
C ALA A 108 11.89 -12.83 1.05
N LYS A 109 12.05 -11.61 1.58
CA LYS A 109 12.90 -11.26 2.73
C LYS A 109 12.07 -10.39 3.68
N ASP A 110 12.55 -10.15 4.89
CA ASP A 110 12.00 -9.07 5.71
C ASP A 110 12.02 -7.79 4.89
N ALA A 111 10.86 -7.15 4.73
CA ALA A 111 10.67 -6.09 3.75
C ALA A 111 9.91 -4.90 4.34
N ALA A 112 10.15 -3.73 3.75
CA ALA A 112 9.38 -2.52 4.00
C ALA A 112 9.08 -1.84 2.66
N PHE A 113 7.84 -1.45 2.43
CA PHE A 113 7.43 -0.78 1.19
C PHE A 113 6.32 0.24 1.44
N LEU A 114 6.25 1.23 0.56
CA LEU A 114 5.14 2.16 0.50
C LEU A 114 4.08 1.66 -0.48
N LEU A 115 2.85 1.59 -0.01
CA LEU A 115 1.66 1.54 -0.84
C LEU A 115 1.08 2.94 -0.94
N THR A 116 0.95 3.45 -2.16
CA THR A 116 0.21 4.68 -2.45
C THR A 116 -1.04 4.33 -3.23
N ILE A 117 -2.16 4.93 -2.88
CA ILE A 117 -3.45 4.75 -3.52
C ILE A 117 -3.97 6.13 -3.91
N ALA A 118 -4.34 6.28 -5.18
CA ALA A 118 -5.04 7.44 -5.69
C ALA A 118 -6.43 7.00 -6.15
N TRP A 119 -7.48 7.58 -5.54
CA TRP A 119 -8.85 7.35 -5.96
C TRP A 119 -9.25 8.39 -7.00
N PRO A 120 -9.95 7.96 -8.07
CA PRO A 120 -10.58 8.90 -8.99
C PRO A 120 -11.58 9.79 -8.26
N SER A 121 -11.78 10.99 -8.77
CA SER A 121 -12.85 11.86 -8.30
C SER A 121 -14.22 11.22 -8.51
N ASN A 122 -15.24 11.68 -7.78
CA ASN A 122 -16.62 11.23 -8.00
C ASN A 122 -17.09 11.43 -9.45
N GLN A 123 -16.61 12.47 -10.12
CA GLN A 123 -16.89 12.75 -11.52
C GLN A 123 -16.29 11.66 -12.42
N GLU A 124 -14.99 11.36 -12.25
CA GLU A 124 -14.31 10.32 -13.03
C GLU A 124 -14.89 8.93 -12.75
N LEU A 125 -15.26 8.64 -11.50
CA LEU A 125 -15.95 7.39 -11.11
C LEU A 125 -17.25 7.16 -11.88
N LEU A 126 -18.02 8.22 -12.12
CA LEU A 126 -19.27 8.16 -12.88
C LEU A 126 -19.03 7.95 -14.38
N GLU A 127 -17.83 8.32 -14.88
CA GLU A 127 -17.47 8.27 -16.30
C GLU A 127 -16.76 6.96 -16.71
N MET A 128 -16.28 6.16 -15.75
CA MET A 128 -15.62 4.87 -16.02
C MET A 128 -16.63 3.82 -16.55
N LYS A 129 -16.58 3.55 -17.85
CA LYS A 129 -17.57 2.70 -18.57
C LYS A 129 -17.60 1.21 -18.20
N HIS A 130 -16.58 0.67 -17.55
CA HIS A 130 -16.58 -0.73 -17.14
C HIS A 130 -15.80 -0.86 -15.84
N ARG A 131 -16.49 -1.28 -14.77
CA ARG A 131 -15.80 -1.86 -13.62
C ARG A 131 -15.09 -3.10 -14.16
N GLY A 132 -13.85 -3.36 -13.74
CA GLY A 132 -13.14 -4.61 -14.06
C GLY A 132 -13.82 -5.89 -13.55
N TYR A 133 -15.09 -5.82 -13.15
CA TYR A 133 -15.97 -6.98 -13.10
C TYR A 133 -16.24 -7.40 -14.54
N GLY A 134 -15.67 -8.54 -14.93
CA GLY A 134 -16.28 -9.35 -15.96
C GLY A 134 -17.78 -9.47 -15.67
N THR A 135 -18.57 -9.48 -16.74
CA THR A 135 -20.02 -9.74 -16.73
C THR A 135 -20.42 -10.81 -15.72
#